data_AF-A0A8T5RG98-F1
#
_entry.id   AF-A0A8T5RG98-F1
#
_cell.length_a   1.000
_cell.length_b   1.000
_cell.length_c   1.000
_cell.angle_alpha   90.00
_cell.angle_beta   90.00
_cell.angle_gamma   90.00
#
_symmetry.space_group_name_H-M   'P 1'
#
loop_
_entity.id
_entity.type
_entity.pdbx_description
1 polymer ?
#
loop_
_entity_poly.entity_id
_entity_poly.type
_entity_poly.pdbx_seq_one_letter_code
_entity_poly.pdbx_strand_id
1 'polypeptide(L)'
;RKSVKRRDFKSIEIDKEDGLKISYNKKELKKHLPHMIKEIYNQNKSIKIDSVDYKVEEIEKKKNEKDLSNPEELTNPTVLDFIRRCSTNKEAIEILEYLLKRKEISKENYDFYKKEIEKKEGLRNLIEMSGGGKKPGYYLKKYYYKIQNNKKEIKLPKNRNE
;
A
#
# COMPACT_ATOMS: atom_id res chain seq x y z
N ARG A 1 1.72 9.34 32.46
CA ARG A 1 2.17 8.66 31.22
C ARG A 1 3.64 8.25 31.43
N LYS A 2 3.96 6.95 31.47
CA LYS A 2 5.37 6.49 31.64
C LYS A 2 6.17 6.87 30.38
N SER A 3 7.25 7.62 30.54
CA SER A 3 8.19 7.96 29.48
C SER A 3 8.80 6.68 28.90
N VAL A 4 8.52 6.36 27.64
CA VAL A 4 9.22 5.29 26.94
C VAL A 4 10.63 5.79 26.67
N LYS A 5 11.60 5.39 27.50
CA LYS A 5 13.03 5.64 27.27
C LYS A 5 13.37 5.13 25.87
N ARG A 6 13.88 6.02 25.00
CA ARG A 6 14.45 5.62 23.71
C ARG A 6 15.58 4.63 24.00
N ARG A 7 15.52 3.48 23.31
CA ARG A 7 16.50 2.41 23.43
C ARG A 7 17.55 2.71 22.38
N ASP A 8 18.60 3.40 22.79
CA ASP A 8 19.69 3.77 21.90
C ASP A 8 20.59 2.54 21.69
N PHE A 9 20.72 2.11 20.44
CA PHE A 9 21.67 1.08 20.05
C PHE A 9 23.08 1.68 20.04
N LYS A 10 24.10 0.89 20.42
CA LYS A 10 25.50 1.33 20.27
C LYS A 10 25.81 1.61 18.80
N SER A 11 26.76 2.53 18.59
CA SER A 11 27.20 2.97 17.27
C SER A 11 27.56 1.79 16.37
N ILE A 12 27.03 1.83 15.15
CA ILE A 12 27.18 0.80 14.15
C ILE A 12 28.47 1.05 13.37
N GLU A 13 29.31 0.01 13.21
CA GLU A 13 30.47 0.05 12.33
C GLU A 13 30.01 -0.29 10.90
N ILE A 14 30.36 0.57 9.94
CA ILE A 14 29.96 0.46 8.53
C ILE A 14 31.24 0.33 7.70
N ASP A 15 31.52 -0.88 7.22
CA ASP A 15 32.55 -1.11 6.23
C ASP A 15 31.95 -0.93 4.83
N LYS A 16 32.58 -0.08 4.01
CA LYS A 16 32.07 0.30 2.68
C LYS A 16 32.78 -0.39 1.52
N GLU A 17 33.78 -1.23 1.79
CA GLU A 17 34.68 -1.77 0.76
C GLU A 17 34.01 -2.82 -0.15
N ASP A 18 33.10 -3.66 0.36
CA ASP A 18 32.43 -4.74 -0.39
C ASP A 18 30.89 -4.74 -0.18
N GLY A 19 30.27 -3.56 -0.31
CA GLY A 19 28.84 -3.34 -0.05
C GLY A 19 28.56 -2.94 1.41
N LEU A 20 27.30 -2.66 1.73
CA LEU A 20 26.90 -2.16 3.05
C LEU A 20 26.92 -3.31 4.08
N LYS A 21 28.11 -3.68 4.55
CA LYS A 21 28.27 -4.68 5.61
C LYS A 21 28.08 -4.00 6.95
N ILE A 22 26.94 -4.30 7.59
CA ILE A 22 26.63 -3.79 8.91
C ILE A 22 26.93 -4.86 9.95
N SER A 23 27.91 -4.61 10.83
CA SER A 23 28.21 -5.48 11.95
C SER A 23 27.28 -5.14 13.14
N TYR A 24 26.74 -6.17 13.81
CA TYR A 24 25.84 -5.98 14.96
C TYR A 24 26.27 -6.85 16.14
N ASN A 25 26.10 -6.32 17.36
CA ASN A 25 26.35 -7.10 18.58
C ASN A 25 25.16 -8.04 18.87
N LYS A 26 25.39 -9.35 18.70
CA LYS A 26 24.37 -10.39 18.96
C LYS A 26 23.78 -10.35 20.38
N LYS A 27 24.57 -9.99 21.41
CA LYS A 27 24.06 -9.89 22.80
C LYS A 27 23.09 -8.73 22.95
N GLU A 28 23.35 -7.62 22.26
CA GLU A 28 22.49 -6.44 22.24
C GLU A 28 21.17 -6.72 21.52
N LEU A 29 21.22 -7.35 20.34
CA LEU A 29 20.02 -7.77 19.62
C LEU A 29 19.18 -8.76 20.44
N LYS A 30 19.80 -9.69 21.17
CA LYS A 30 19.07 -10.62 22.05
C LYS A 30 18.38 -9.89 23.21
N LYS A 31 18.99 -8.81 23.74
CA LYS A 31 18.41 -7.98 24.80
C LYS A 31 17.24 -7.14 24.30
N HIS A 32 17.37 -6.54 23.11
CA HIS A 32 16.42 -5.55 22.61
C HIS A 32 15.36 -6.12 21.66
N LEU A 33 15.66 -7.20 20.94
CA LEU A 33 14.84 -7.85 19.91
C LEU A 33 14.82 -9.40 20.09
N PRO A 34 14.47 -9.92 21.28
CA PRO A 34 14.56 -11.36 21.59
C PRO A 34 13.71 -12.25 20.67
N HIS A 35 12.52 -11.79 20.28
CA HIS A 35 11.62 -12.55 19.41
C HIS A 35 12.13 -12.62 17.97
N MET A 36 12.68 -11.51 17.44
CA MET A 36 13.26 -11.47 16.10
C MET A 36 14.46 -12.42 15.98
N ILE A 37 15.34 -12.41 16.98
CA ILE A 37 16.47 -13.35 17.03
C ILE A 37 15.99 -14.80 17.08
N LYS A 38 14.96 -15.11 17.88
CA LYS A 38 14.37 -16.45 17.95
C LYS A 38 13.77 -16.87 16.60
N GLU A 39 13.12 -15.96 15.90
CA GLU A 39 12.54 -16.20 14.58
C GLU A 39 13.60 -16.46 13.52
N ILE A 40 14.69 -15.67 13.50
CA ILE A 40 15.83 -15.87 12.60
C ILE A 40 16.50 -17.23 12.85
N TYR A 41 16.76 -17.58 14.12
CA TYR A 41 17.41 -18.87 14.45
C TYR A 41 16.53 -20.07 14.14
N ASN A 42 15.24 -19.98 14.45
CA ASN A 42 14.34 -21.11 14.25
C ASN A 42 13.83 -21.22 12.80
N GLN A 43 14.09 -20.21 11.95
CA GLN A 43 13.62 -20.14 10.56
C GLN A 43 12.10 -20.38 10.41
N ASN A 44 11.33 -20.06 11.45
CA ASN A 44 9.91 -20.40 11.52
C ASN A 44 9.07 -19.69 10.45
N LYS A 45 9.58 -18.60 9.88
CA LYS A 45 8.95 -17.81 8.82
C LYS A 45 10.05 -17.24 7.91
N SER A 46 10.25 -17.86 6.76
CA SER A 46 11.12 -17.32 5.71
C SER A 46 10.30 -17.12 4.44
N ILE A 47 10.60 -16.04 3.72
CA ILE A 47 10.10 -15.79 2.38
C ILE A 47 11.34 -15.79 1.49
N LYS A 48 11.38 -16.67 0.50
CA LYS A 48 12.44 -16.64 -0.50
C LYS A 48 12.27 -15.41 -1.37
N ILE A 49 13.36 -14.69 -1.58
CA ILE A 49 13.43 -13.60 -2.54
C ILE A 49 14.07 -14.17 -3.79
N ASP A 50 13.29 -14.35 -4.84
CA ASP A 50 13.76 -14.95 -6.09
C ASP A 50 14.60 -13.99 -6.93
N SER A 51 14.34 -12.68 -6.82
CA SER A 51 15.08 -11.63 -7.51
C SER A 51 15.03 -10.30 -6.74
N VAL A 52 16.06 -9.48 -6.94
CA VAL A 52 16.13 -8.10 -6.42
C VAL A 52 16.38 -7.20 -7.62
N ASP A 53 15.41 -6.35 -7.96
CA ASP A 53 15.56 -5.35 -9.02
C ASP A 53 16.31 -4.13 -8.47
N TYR A 54 17.59 -4.00 -8.83
CA TYR A 54 18.46 -2.88 -8.39
C TYR A 54 18.22 -1.57 -9.16
N LYS A 55 17.40 -1.59 -10.20
CA LYS A 55 17.11 -0.41 -11.04
C LYS A 55 15.86 0.32 -10.55
N VAL A 56 16.03 1.18 -9.54
CA VAL A 56 14.94 2.03 -9.03
C VAL A 56 14.39 2.98 -10.12
N GLU A 57 15.23 3.38 -11.07
CA GLU A 57 14.89 4.33 -12.15
C GLU A 57 14.05 3.72 -13.29
N GLU A 58 14.08 2.40 -13.50
CA GLU A 58 13.26 1.74 -14.53
C GLU A 58 11.84 1.41 -14.05
N ILE A 59 11.55 1.49 -12.75
CA ILE A 59 10.22 1.23 -12.17
C ILE A 59 9.18 2.22 -12.73
N GLU A 60 9.58 3.47 -13.00
CA GLU A 60 8.68 4.46 -13.61
C GLU A 60 8.36 4.12 -15.07
N LYS A 61 9.29 3.50 -15.81
CA LYS A 61 9.07 3.04 -17.19
C LYS A 61 8.30 1.71 -17.25
N LYS A 62 8.58 0.76 -16.36
CA LYS A 62 7.89 -0.54 -16.25
C LYS A 62 6.47 -0.46 -15.69
N LYS A 63 6.05 0.64 -15.04
CA LYS A 63 4.62 0.87 -14.73
C LYS A 63 3.72 0.79 -15.98
N ASN A 64 4.28 1.01 -17.18
CA ASN A 64 3.57 0.89 -18.44
C ASN A 64 3.50 -0.55 -18.98
N GLU A 65 4.37 -1.45 -18.52
CA GLU A 65 4.28 -2.89 -18.77
C GLU A 65 3.39 -3.49 -17.67
N LYS A 66 2.08 -3.27 -17.81
CA LYS A 66 1.07 -3.78 -16.89
C LYS A 66 1.23 -5.28 -16.70
N ASP A 67 1.56 -5.71 -15.49
CA ASP A 67 1.15 -7.03 -15.01
C ASP A 67 -0.38 -7.10 -15.09
N LEU A 68 -0.91 -7.69 -16.18
CA LEU A 68 -2.35 -7.86 -16.44
C LEU A 68 -3.11 -8.58 -15.30
N SER A 69 -2.40 -9.13 -14.32
CA SER A 69 -2.92 -9.86 -13.18
C SER A 69 -3.60 -8.96 -12.14
N ASN A 70 -3.10 -7.75 -11.90
CA ASN A 70 -3.58 -6.92 -10.80
C ASN A 70 -4.45 -5.75 -11.30
N PRO A 71 -5.70 -5.63 -10.82
CA PRO A 71 -6.59 -4.51 -11.18
C PRO A 71 -5.92 -3.17 -10.88
N GLU A 72 -5.94 -2.24 -11.85
CA GLU A 72 -5.34 -0.89 -11.70
C GLU A 72 -5.79 -0.19 -10.41
N GLU A 73 -7.03 -0.40 -9.97
CA GLU A 73 -7.60 0.18 -8.75
C GLU A 73 -6.91 -0.29 -7.44
N LEU A 74 -6.21 -1.44 -7.47
CA LEU A 74 -5.44 -1.99 -6.34
C LEU A 74 -3.99 -1.46 -6.29
N THR A 75 -3.61 -0.65 -7.28
CA THR A 75 -2.29 0.00 -7.31
C THR A 75 -2.34 1.34 -6.55
N ASN A 76 -1.54 2.32 -6.97
CA ASN A 76 -1.50 3.62 -6.32
C ASN A 76 -2.82 4.38 -6.52
N PRO A 77 -3.52 4.80 -5.44
CA PRO A 77 -4.77 5.52 -5.58
C PRO A 77 -4.57 6.88 -6.25
N THR A 78 -5.48 7.21 -7.16
CA THR A 78 -5.58 8.51 -7.82
C THR A 78 -6.38 9.49 -6.97
N VAL A 79 -6.39 10.78 -7.36
CA VAL A 79 -7.20 11.84 -6.73
C VAL A 79 -8.67 11.41 -6.59
N LEU A 80 -9.24 10.85 -7.66
CA LEU A 80 -10.63 10.37 -7.66
C LEU A 80 -10.86 9.23 -6.68
N ASP A 81 -9.87 8.35 -6.47
CA ASP A 81 -9.99 7.25 -5.51
C ASP A 81 -10.11 7.74 -4.06
N PHE A 82 -9.49 8.88 -3.74
CA PHE A 82 -9.67 9.54 -2.46
C PHE A 82 -11.02 10.26 -2.37
N ILE A 83 -11.41 11.02 -3.41
CA ILE A 83 -12.71 11.73 -3.46
C ILE A 83 -13.87 10.74 -3.29
N ARG A 84 -13.80 9.56 -3.92
CA ARG A 84 -14.82 8.50 -3.81
C ARG A 84 -15.04 7.96 -2.39
N ARG A 85 -14.17 8.28 -1.44
CA ARG A 85 -14.31 7.90 -0.01
C ARG A 85 -14.85 9.01 0.86
N CYS A 86 -14.88 10.24 0.35
CA CYS A 86 -15.31 11.41 1.10
C CYS A 86 -16.84 11.39 1.26
N SER A 87 -17.31 11.77 2.43
CA SER A 87 -18.74 11.90 2.75
C SER A 87 -19.23 13.35 2.67
N THR A 88 -18.31 14.32 2.77
CA THR A 88 -18.65 15.75 2.78
C THR A 88 -17.76 16.56 1.86
N ASN A 89 -18.26 17.69 1.36
CA ASN A 89 -17.48 18.61 0.53
C ASN A 89 -16.21 19.10 1.24
N LYS A 90 -16.31 19.37 2.56
CA LYS A 90 -15.18 19.81 3.38
C LYS A 90 -14.06 18.76 3.40
N GLU A 91 -14.41 17.51 3.64
CA GLU A 91 -13.45 16.39 3.63
C GLU A 91 -12.76 16.27 2.26
N ALA A 92 -13.52 16.37 1.17
CA ALA A 92 -12.95 16.30 -0.18
C ALA A 92 -11.98 17.46 -0.46
N ILE A 93 -12.28 18.68 0.00
CA ILE A 93 -11.38 19.84 -0.14
C ILE A 93 -10.12 19.67 0.71
N GLU A 94 -10.23 19.19 1.95
CA GLU A 94 -9.06 18.90 2.81
C GLU A 94 -8.13 17.87 2.18
N ILE A 95 -8.69 16.82 1.57
CA ILE A 95 -7.93 15.83 0.80
C ILE A 95 -7.22 16.49 -0.39
N LEU A 96 -7.92 17.31 -1.17
CA LEU A 96 -7.31 18.00 -2.31
C LEU A 96 -6.16 18.92 -1.89
N GLU A 97 -6.31 19.65 -0.78
CA GLU A 97 -5.25 20.50 -0.23
C GLU A 97 -4.05 19.67 0.24
N TYR A 98 -4.30 18.53 0.87
CA TYR A 98 -3.25 17.59 1.28
C TYR A 98 -2.46 17.08 0.06
N LEU A 99 -3.14 16.68 -1.01
CA LEU A 99 -2.51 16.21 -2.24
C LEU A 99 -1.72 17.33 -2.93
N LEU A 100 -2.24 18.57 -2.92
CA LEU A 100 -1.55 19.73 -3.49
C LEU A 100 -0.26 20.05 -2.72
N LYS A 101 -0.31 20.02 -1.38
CA LYS A 101 0.89 20.23 -0.52
C LYS A 101 1.98 19.20 -0.80
N ARG A 102 1.60 17.97 -1.13
CA ARG A 102 2.53 16.88 -1.50
C ARG A 102 2.95 16.90 -2.96
N LYS A 103 2.45 17.84 -3.77
CA LYS A 103 2.66 17.91 -5.22
C LYS A 103 2.21 16.65 -5.96
N GLU A 104 1.21 15.94 -5.42
CA GLU A 104 0.59 14.77 -6.07
C GLU A 104 -0.51 15.16 -7.07
N ILE A 105 -0.92 16.43 -7.05
CA ILE A 105 -1.87 17.03 -7.99
C ILE A 105 -1.34 18.41 -8.43
N SER A 106 -1.55 18.78 -9.69
CA SER A 106 -1.22 20.12 -10.19
C SER A 106 -2.18 21.17 -9.62
N LYS A 107 -1.75 22.44 -9.65
CA LYS A 107 -2.59 23.55 -9.20
C LYS A 107 -3.84 23.70 -10.08
N GLU A 108 -3.73 23.52 -11.40
CA GLU A 108 -4.90 23.60 -12.29
C GLU A 108 -5.92 22.52 -11.95
N ASN A 109 -5.46 21.28 -11.73
CA ASN A 109 -6.32 20.16 -11.37
C ASN A 109 -6.98 20.37 -9.99
N TYR A 110 -6.24 20.89 -9.01
CA TYR A 110 -6.80 21.26 -7.71
C TYR A 110 -7.94 22.28 -7.86
N ASP A 111 -7.70 23.38 -8.60
CA ASP A 111 -8.68 24.45 -8.79
C ASP A 111 -9.92 23.94 -9.54
N PHE A 112 -9.73 23.04 -10.51
CA PHE A 112 -10.83 22.36 -11.21
C PHE A 112 -11.70 21.54 -10.25
N TYR A 113 -11.11 20.59 -9.51
CA TYR A 113 -11.89 19.75 -8.60
C TYR A 113 -12.54 20.53 -7.48
N LYS A 114 -11.87 21.56 -6.95
CA LYS A 114 -12.42 22.44 -5.93
C LYS A 114 -13.70 23.13 -6.43
N LYS A 115 -13.65 23.74 -7.63
CA LYS A 115 -14.83 24.37 -8.25
C LYS A 115 -15.94 23.36 -8.49
N GLU A 116 -15.63 22.16 -8.96
CA GLU A 116 -16.64 21.11 -9.16
C GLU A 116 -17.30 20.70 -7.84
N ILE A 117 -16.54 20.51 -6.75
CA ILE A 117 -17.07 20.13 -5.43
C ILE A 117 -17.96 21.23 -4.83
N GLU A 118 -17.62 22.50 -5.05
CA GLU A 118 -18.37 23.66 -4.55
C GLU A 118 -19.74 23.84 -5.24
N LYS A 119 -19.96 23.24 -6.41
CA LYS A 119 -21.27 23.23 -7.07
C LYS A 119 -22.31 22.46 -6.26
N LYS A 120 -23.59 22.75 -6.53
CA LYS A 120 -24.71 22.00 -5.95
C LYS A 120 -24.62 20.51 -6.34
N GLU A 121 -24.57 19.65 -5.33
CA GLU A 121 -24.35 18.20 -5.48
C GLU A 121 -23.05 17.81 -6.21
N GLY A 122 -22.07 18.72 -6.29
CA GLY A 122 -20.83 18.55 -7.04
C GLY A 122 -20.02 17.32 -6.64
N LEU A 123 -19.82 17.12 -5.32
CA LEU A 123 -19.15 15.94 -4.80
C LEU A 123 -19.87 14.64 -5.18
N ARG A 124 -21.20 14.61 -5.06
CA ARG A 124 -21.99 13.43 -5.41
C ARG A 124 -21.84 13.10 -6.90
N ASN A 125 -21.91 14.11 -7.76
CA ASN A 125 -21.77 13.94 -9.21
C ASN A 125 -20.38 13.40 -9.57
N LEU A 126 -19.31 13.95 -8.97
CA LEU A 126 -17.95 13.44 -9.16
C LEU A 126 -17.82 11.98 -8.73
N ILE A 127 -18.41 11.60 -7.60
CA ILE A 127 -18.40 10.23 -7.10
C ILE A 127 -19.11 9.29 -8.08
N GLU A 128 -20.31 9.65 -8.55
CA GLU A 128 -21.09 8.85 -9.50
C GLU A 128 -20.36 8.69 -10.84
N MET A 129 -19.83 9.77 -11.40
CA MET A 129 -19.04 9.75 -12.64
C MET A 129 -17.80 8.86 -12.53
N SER A 130 -17.25 8.72 -11.32
CA SER A 130 -16.04 7.93 -11.06
C SER A 130 -16.33 6.47 -10.66
N GLY A 131 -17.55 5.98 -10.90
CA GLY A 131 -17.96 4.61 -10.60
C GLY A 131 -18.46 4.38 -9.18
N GLY A 132 -19.01 5.43 -8.55
CA GLY A 132 -19.70 5.37 -7.26
C GLY A 132 -18.78 5.35 -6.03
N GLY A 133 -19.39 5.54 -4.86
CA GLY A 133 -18.69 5.67 -3.59
C GLY A 133 -18.01 4.40 -3.10
N LYS A 134 -16.76 4.51 -2.64
CA LYS A 134 -15.99 3.41 -2.05
C LYS A 134 -16.28 3.30 -0.54
N LYS A 135 -17.32 2.55 -0.20
CA LYS A 135 -17.67 2.26 1.20
C LYS A 135 -16.57 1.46 1.92
N PRO A 136 -16.51 1.47 3.27
CA PRO A 136 -15.62 0.60 4.03
C PRO A 136 -15.70 -0.86 3.56
N GLY A 137 -14.53 -1.48 3.33
CA GLY A 137 -14.43 -2.84 2.80
C GLY A 137 -14.66 -2.98 1.28
N TYR A 138 -14.76 -1.88 0.51
CA TYR A 138 -14.98 -1.91 -0.94
C TYR A 138 -14.04 -2.88 -1.68
N TYR A 139 -12.72 -2.79 -1.44
CA TYR A 139 -11.73 -3.65 -2.11
C TYR A 139 -11.87 -5.13 -1.74
N LEU A 140 -12.17 -5.41 -0.47
CA LEU A 140 -12.40 -6.77 0.00
C LEU A 140 -13.64 -7.39 -0.68
N LYS A 141 -14.73 -6.62 -0.80
CA LYS A 141 -15.94 -7.05 -1.49
C LYS A 141 -15.70 -7.24 -3.00
N LYS A 142 -15.02 -6.29 -3.63
CA LYS A 142 -14.83 -6.26 -5.07
C LYS A 142 -13.85 -7.33 -5.56
N TYR A 143 -12.75 -7.55 -4.83
CA TYR A 143 -11.66 -8.41 -5.29
C TYR A 143 -11.53 -9.69 -4.47
N TYR A 144 -11.49 -9.60 -3.14
CA TYR A 144 -11.20 -10.76 -2.30
C TYR A 144 -12.34 -11.80 -2.28
N TYR A 145 -13.57 -11.37 -1.97
CA TYR A 145 -14.71 -12.31 -1.90
C TYR A 145 -15.18 -12.79 -3.27
N LYS A 146 -15.02 -11.98 -4.33
CA LYS A 146 -15.36 -12.37 -5.69
C LYS A 146 -14.46 -13.50 -6.21
N ILE A 147 -13.16 -13.44 -5.88
CA ILE A 147 -12.20 -14.51 -6.21
C ILE A 147 -12.54 -15.81 -5.47
N GLN A 148 -12.95 -15.74 -4.20
CA GLN A 148 -13.30 -16.93 -3.40
C GLN A 148 -14.58 -17.61 -3.90
N ASN A 149 -15.59 -16.84 -4.30
CA ASN A 149 -16.82 -17.39 -4.86
C ASN A 149 -16.58 -18.04 -6.24
N ASN A 150 -15.79 -17.41 -7.11
CA ASN A 150 -15.40 -18.02 -8.40
C ASN A 150 -14.54 -19.28 -8.21
N LYS A 151 -13.67 -19.34 -7.19
CA LYS A 151 -12.89 -20.56 -6.87
C LYS A 151 -13.76 -21.71 -6.34
N LYS A 152 -14.90 -21.43 -5.71
CA LYS A 152 -15.86 -22.48 -5.29
C LYS A 152 -16.63 -23.09 -6.48
N GLU A 153 -16.75 -22.38 -7.60
CA GLU A 153 -17.38 -22.90 -8.83
C GLU A 153 -16.44 -23.77 -9.69
N ILE A 154 -15.13 -23.64 -9.52
CA ILE A 154 -14.14 -24.54 -10.12
C ILE A 154 -14.11 -25.83 -9.28
N LYS A 155 -15.03 -26.73 -9.65
CA LYS A 155 -15.27 -28.05 -9.04
C LYS A 155 -13.97 -28.72 -8.56
N LEU A 156 -13.94 -29.13 -7.29
CA LEU A 156 -13.04 -30.20 -6.85
C LEU A 156 -13.20 -31.38 -7.83
N PRO A 157 -12.10 -32.02 -8.28
CA PRO A 157 -12.23 -33.26 -9.02
C PRO A 157 -13.06 -34.22 -8.19
N LYS A 158 -14.17 -34.71 -8.75
CA LYS A 158 -14.85 -35.88 -8.22
C LYS A 158 -13.82 -37.01 -8.31
N ASN A 159 -13.16 -37.33 -7.21
CA ASN A 159 -12.39 -38.56 -7.12
C ASN A 159 -13.33 -39.70 -7.52
N ARG A 160 -12.88 -40.47 -8.50
CA ARG A 160 -13.51 -41.69 -8.96
C ARG A 160 -13.67 -42.60 -7.74
N ASN A 161 -14.91 -42.97 -7.43
CA ASN A 161 -15.16 -44.16 -6.64
C ASN A 161 -14.70 -45.35 -7.48
N GLU A 162 -13.93 -46.23 -6.82
CA GLU A 162 -13.76 -47.68 -7.04
C GLU A 162 -13.52 -48.20 -8.47
#